data_AF-A0AAV2WJC9-F1
#
_entry.id   AF-A0AAV2WJC9-F1
#
_cell.length_a   1.000
_cell.length_b   1.000
_cell.length_c   1.000
_cell.angle_alpha   90.00
_cell.angle_beta   90.00
_cell.angle_gamma   90.00
#
_symmetry.space_group_name_H-M   'P 1'
#
loop_
_entity.id
_entity.type
_entity.pdbx_description
1 polymer ?
#
loop_
_entity_poly.entity_id
_entity_poly.type
_entity_poly.pdbx_seq_one_letter_code
_entity_poly.pdbx_strand_id
1 'polypeptide(L)'
;MMRIIAEHGGLVVAEDGKNIIVIDRGNGTAEITAFVLLIVTLVVGGFGALVLFTPVGVPRIIGAALCAVGLATGAGLYAILRTLRTARSAPLDTCTPVAVFDRDRHTYRDVTGLLIPLDRISIHRRMQLTSSSPKLVVTTPHGTDVLKRANPFGGGLGNLDTVLNTAVFGR
;
A
#
# COMPACT_ATOMS: atom_id res chain seq x y z
N MET A 1 14.23 17.33 10.08
CA MET A 1 12.92 17.73 9.47
C MET A 1 12.76 16.83 8.28
N MET A 2 11.83 15.89 8.35
CA MET A 2 11.67 14.86 7.33
C MET A 2 11.20 15.46 6.02
N ARG A 3 12.01 15.34 4.96
CA ARG A 3 11.66 15.73 3.60
C ARG A 3 11.24 14.49 2.82
N ILE A 4 10.04 14.48 2.27
CA ILE A 4 9.56 13.38 1.44
C ILE A 4 10.27 13.44 0.08
N ILE A 5 10.99 12.37 -0.28
CA ILE A 5 11.65 12.23 -1.59
C ILE A 5 10.70 11.60 -2.60
N ALA A 6 10.01 10.53 -2.20
CA ALA A 6 9.02 9.87 -3.03
C ALA A 6 7.90 9.25 -2.21
N GLU A 7 6.69 9.34 -2.73
CA GLU A 7 5.51 8.67 -2.22
C GLU A 7 4.85 7.90 -3.37
N HIS A 8 4.63 6.61 -3.16
CA HIS A 8 3.86 5.79 -4.10
C HIS A 8 2.97 4.80 -3.34
N GLY A 9 1.66 4.99 -3.47
CA GLY A 9 0.65 4.21 -2.77
C GLY A 9 0.73 4.39 -1.25
N GLY A 10 1.21 3.36 -0.56
CA GLY A 10 1.42 3.37 0.89
C GLY A 10 2.88 3.44 1.33
N LEU A 11 3.84 3.37 0.40
CA LEU A 11 5.27 3.44 0.72
C LEU A 11 5.75 4.89 0.59
N VAL A 12 6.33 5.42 1.66
CA VAL A 12 6.92 6.76 1.70
C VAL A 12 8.42 6.60 1.94
N VAL A 13 9.20 7.24 1.09
CA VAL A 13 10.65 7.40 1.27
C VAL A 13 10.87 8.83 1.72
N ALA A 14 11.28 8.98 2.98
CA ALA A 14 11.57 10.27 3.60
C ALA A 14 13.06 10.39 3.92
N GLU A 15 13.60 11.59 3.80
CA GLU A 15 14.95 11.95 4.20
C GLU A 15 14.88 12.73 5.50
N ASP A 16 15.47 12.19 6.57
CA ASP A 16 15.67 12.92 7.82
C ASP A 16 17.14 13.25 7.97
N GLY A 17 17.54 14.40 7.40
CA GLY A 17 18.92 14.85 7.37
C GLY A 17 19.80 13.88 6.58
N LYS A 18 20.50 13.00 7.31
CA LYS A 18 21.46 12.03 6.74
C LYS A 18 20.93 10.60 6.70
N ASN A 19 19.75 10.38 7.27
CA ASN A 19 19.06 9.10 7.25
C ASN A 19 18.00 9.09 6.15
N ILE A 20 17.91 7.99 5.40
CA ILE A 20 16.79 7.71 4.50
C ILE A 20 15.91 6.68 5.18
N ILE A 21 14.66 7.03 5.39
CA ILE A 21 13.69 6.23 6.12
C ILE A 21 12.63 5.76 5.13
N VAL A 22 12.42 4.46 5.08
CA VAL A 22 11.37 3.83 4.30
C VAL A 22 10.24 3.45 5.24
N ILE A 23 9.07 4.05 5.02
CA ILE A 23 7.88 3.85 5.83
C ILE A 23 6.84 3.17 4.95
N ASP A 24 6.44 1.95 5.30
CA ASP A 24 5.22 1.35 4.74
C ASP A 24 4.03 1.69 5.65
N ARG A 25 3.08 2.47 5.14
CA ARG A 25 1.83 2.78 5.83
C ARG A 25 0.85 1.59 5.88
N GLY A 26 1.24 0.40 5.40
CA GLY A 26 0.53 -0.86 5.69
C GLY A 26 -0.84 -1.03 5.02
N ASN A 27 -1.14 -0.25 3.98
CA ASN A 27 -2.50 -0.20 3.41
C ASN A 27 -2.92 -1.39 2.54
N GLY A 28 -2.05 -2.40 2.33
CA GLY A 28 -2.30 -3.47 1.34
C GLY A 28 -3.59 -4.26 1.58
N THR A 29 -3.83 -4.70 2.83
CA THR A 29 -5.05 -5.45 3.17
C THR A 29 -6.30 -4.58 3.05
N ALA A 30 -6.23 -3.34 3.53
CA ALA A 30 -7.35 -2.41 3.48
C ALA A 30 -7.72 -1.99 2.04
N GLU A 31 -6.74 -1.88 1.14
CA GLU A 31 -6.96 -1.63 -0.29
C GLU A 31 -7.66 -2.81 -0.98
N ILE A 32 -7.27 -4.05 -0.68
CA ILE A 32 -7.96 -5.24 -1.19
C ILE A 32 -9.41 -5.28 -0.70
N THR A 33 -9.63 -5.07 0.60
CA THR A 33 -10.98 -5.02 1.19
C THR A 33 -11.83 -3.92 0.57
N ALA A 34 -11.25 -2.73 0.36
CA ALA A 34 -11.94 -1.63 -0.31
C ALA A 34 -12.35 -1.98 -1.75
N PHE A 35 -11.46 -2.62 -2.52
CA PHE A 35 -11.78 -3.05 -3.87
C PHE A 35 -12.90 -4.09 -3.92
N VAL A 36 -12.85 -5.11 -3.05
CA VAL A 36 -13.92 -6.12 -2.96
C VAL A 36 -15.24 -5.47 -2.57
N LEU A 37 -15.25 -4.58 -1.58
CA LEU A 37 -16.46 -3.86 -1.18
C LEU A 37 -17.00 -2.97 -2.29
N LEU A 38 -16.14 -2.35 -3.11
CA LEU A 38 -16.55 -1.57 -4.28
C LEU A 38 -17.28 -2.44 -5.30
N ILE A 39 -16.72 -3.61 -5.65
CA ILE A 39 -17.37 -4.54 -6.58
C ILE A 39 -18.71 -4.99 -6.01
N VAL A 40 -18.75 -5.41 -4.75
CA VAL A 40 -20.00 -5.86 -4.11
C VAL A 40 -21.05 -4.75 -4.10
N THR A 41 -20.65 -3.52 -3.75
CA THR A 41 -21.54 -2.34 -3.77
C THR A 41 -22.10 -2.11 -5.17
N LEU A 42 -21.26 -2.17 -6.20
CA LEU A 42 -21.66 -1.88 -7.58
C LEU A 42 -22.52 -2.98 -8.18
N VAL A 43 -22.15 -4.24 -7.96
CA VAL A 43 -22.91 -5.41 -8.46
C VAL A 43 -24.22 -5.52 -7.70
N VAL A 44 -24.17 -5.68 -6.38
CA VAL A 44 -25.38 -5.92 -5.57
C VAL A 44 -26.30 -4.70 -5.56
N GLY A 45 -25.73 -3.51 -5.38
CA GLY A 45 -26.49 -2.26 -5.43
C GLY A 45 -27.01 -1.94 -6.83
N GLY A 46 -26.21 -2.14 -7.87
CA GLY A 46 -26.59 -1.90 -9.26
C GLY A 46 -27.69 -2.84 -9.74
N PHE A 47 -27.57 -4.15 -9.48
CA PHE A 47 -28.64 -5.10 -9.78
C PHE A 47 -29.90 -4.85 -8.95
N GLY A 48 -29.77 -4.48 -7.67
CA GLY A 48 -30.91 -4.07 -6.84
C GLY A 48 -31.67 -2.89 -7.45
N ALA A 49 -30.94 -1.86 -7.90
CA ALA A 49 -31.52 -0.68 -8.54
C ALA A 49 -32.18 -1.05 -9.87
N LEU A 50 -31.54 -1.91 -10.67
CA LEU A 50 -32.12 -2.39 -11.93
C LEU A 50 -33.47 -3.08 -11.68
N VAL A 51 -33.55 -3.98 -10.69
CA VAL A 51 -34.80 -4.67 -10.33
C VAL A 51 -35.89 -3.72 -9.82
N LEU A 52 -35.50 -2.65 -9.12
CA LEU A 52 -36.44 -1.64 -8.61
C LEU A 52 -37.03 -0.76 -9.72
N PHE A 53 -36.18 -0.34 -10.67
CA PHE A 53 -36.53 0.68 -11.66
C PHE A 53 -36.84 0.14 -13.05
N THR A 54 -36.60 -1.15 -13.31
CA THR A 54 -36.87 -1.79 -14.61
C THR A 54 -37.84 -2.98 -14.47
N PRO A 55 -38.68 -3.25 -15.48
CA PRO A 55 -39.60 -4.38 -15.46
C PRO A 55 -38.88 -5.68 -15.87
N VAL A 56 -38.09 -6.23 -14.96
CA VAL A 56 -37.33 -7.48 -15.15
C VAL A 56 -38.06 -8.74 -14.65
N GLY A 57 -39.33 -8.63 -14.26
CA GLY A 57 -40.14 -9.77 -13.81
C GLY A 57 -39.80 -10.30 -12.42
N VAL A 58 -38.91 -9.63 -11.68
CA VAL A 58 -38.51 -9.98 -10.30
C VAL A 58 -39.30 -9.12 -9.29
N PRO A 59 -39.74 -9.67 -8.15
CA PRO A 59 -40.40 -8.90 -7.10
C PRO A 59 -39.57 -7.71 -6.61
N ARG A 60 -40.19 -6.52 -6.54
CA ARG A 60 -39.51 -5.27 -6.11
C ARG A 60 -38.92 -5.35 -4.70
N ILE A 61 -39.49 -6.18 -3.83
CA ILE A 61 -38.97 -6.42 -2.47
C ILE A 61 -37.55 -7.00 -2.52
N ILE A 62 -37.27 -7.88 -3.48
CA ILE A 62 -35.94 -8.46 -3.69
C ILE A 62 -34.97 -7.37 -4.18
N GLY A 63 -35.42 -6.52 -5.11
CA GLY A 63 -34.64 -5.35 -5.55
C GLY A 63 -34.32 -4.38 -4.41
N ALA A 64 -35.30 -4.08 -3.55
CA ALA A 64 -35.12 -3.23 -2.37
C ALA A 64 -34.13 -3.83 -1.37
N ALA A 65 -34.21 -5.14 -1.10
CA ALA A 65 -33.27 -5.83 -0.23
C ALA A 65 -31.83 -5.78 -0.79
N LEU A 66 -31.65 -6.06 -2.09
CA LEU A 66 -30.34 -5.97 -2.75
C LEU A 66 -29.78 -4.54 -2.72
N CYS A 67 -30.61 -3.53 -2.98
CA CYS A 67 -30.21 -2.13 -2.85
C CYS A 67 -29.76 -1.78 -1.42
N ALA A 68 -30.49 -2.25 -0.40
CA ALA A 68 -30.13 -2.01 0.99
C ALA A 68 -28.76 -2.64 1.35
N VAL A 69 -28.50 -3.87 0.89
CA VAL A 69 -27.20 -4.54 1.07
C VAL A 69 -26.07 -3.78 0.35
N GLY A 70 -26.32 -3.33 -0.88
CA GLY A 70 -25.38 -2.50 -1.65
C GLY A 70 -25.06 -1.19 -0.95
N LEU A 71 -26.07 -0.49 -0.41
CA LEU A 71 -25.86 0.74 0.35
C LEU A 71 -25.08 0.51 1.64
N ALA A 72 -25.36 -0.58 2.37
CA ALA A 72 -24.62 -0.93 3.59
C ALA A 72 -23.14 -1.23 3.30
N THR A 73 -22.86 -2.00 2.25
CA THR A 73 -21.48 -2.27 1.81
C THR A 73 -20.78 -1.00 1.30
N GLY A 74 -21.49 -0.12 0.59
CA GLY A 74 -20.98 1.17 0.16
C GLY A 74 -20.63 2.11 1.31
N ALA A 75 -21.44 2.12 2.38
CA ALA A 75 -21.15 2.88 3.59
C ALA A 75 -19.88 2.34 4.30
N GLY A 76 -19.73 1.01 4.37
CA GLY A 76 -18.52 0.36 4.87
C GLY A 76 -17.26 0.72 4.06
N LEU A 77 -17.37 0.71 2.73
CA LEU A 77 -16.30 1.16 1.83
C LEU A 77 -15.91 2.61 2.11
N TYR A 78 -16.90 3.51 2.22
CA TYR A 78 -16.65 4.92 2.50
C TYR A 78 -15.94 5.12 3.84
N ALA A 79 -16.34 4.39 4.88
CA ALA A 79 -15.68 4.44 6.17
C ALA A 79 -14.21 3.99 6.09
N ILE A 80 -13.92 2.89 5.40
CA ILE A 80 -12.55 2.39 5.19
C ILE A 80 -11.71 3.39 4.39
N LEU A 81 -12.26 3.95 3.31
CA LEU A 81 -11.55 4.95 2.51
C LEU A 81 -11.31 6.23 3.31
N ARG A 82 -12.25 6.61 4.18
CA ARG A 82 -12.09 7.77 5.07
C ARG A 82 -10.99 7.52 6.09
N THR A 83 -10.97 6.36 6.77
CA THR A 83 -9.90 6.03 7.72
C THR A 83 -8.56 5.95 7.01
N LEU A 84 -8.49 5.39 5.80
CA LEU A 84 -7.29 5.38 4.97
C LEU A 84 -6.83 6.79 4.59
N ARG A 85 -7.75 7.69 4.20
CA ARG A 85 -7.41 9.09 3.89
C ARG A 85 -6.89 9.83 5.13
N THR A 86 -7.52 9.62 6.28
CA THR A 86 -7.07 10.20 7.56
C THR A 86 -5.71 9.63 7.96
N ALA A 87 -5.48 8.32 7.79
CA ALA A 87 -4.19 7.68 8.05
C ALA A 87 -3.09 8.14 7.08
N ARG A 88 -3.41 8.39 5.80
CA ARG A 88 -2.48 9.01 4.83
C ARG A 88 -2.14 10.46 5.18
N SER A 89 -3.00 11.12 5.94
CA SER A 89 -2.78 12.48 6.47
C SER A 89 -2.06 12.47 7.83
N ALA A 90 -1.77 11.29 8.39
CA ALA A 90 -1.11 11.18 9.68
C ALA A 90 0.38 11.57 9.58
N PRO A 91 0.93 12.28 10.58
CA PRO A 91 2.33 12.67 10.62
C PRO A 91 3.27 11.46 10.52
N LEU A 92 4.29 11.56 9.67
CA LEU A 92 5.29 10.50 9.43
C LEU A 92 6.07 10.10 10.69
N ASP A 93 6.12 10.98 11.70
CA ASP A 93 6.81 10.76 12.97
C ASP A 93 6.19 9.65 13.84
N THR A 94 4.94 9.26 13.58
CA THR A 94 4.25 8.22 14.37
C THR A 94 4.33 6.83 13.71
N CYS A 95 4.83 6.74 12.48
CA CYS A 95 4.90 5.48 11.75
C CYS A 95 6.18 4.71 12.07
N THR A 96 6.06 3.40 12.32
CA THR A 96 7.23 2.54 12.52
C THR A 96 8.00 2.41 11.20
N PRO A 97 9.28 2.83 11.16
CA PRO A 97 10.08 2.71 9.95
C PRO A 97 10.31 1.23 9.63
N VAL A 98 10.08 0.86 8.37
CA VAL A 98 10.30 -0.51 7.88
C VAL A 98 11.79 -0.72 7.60
N ALA A 99 12.47 0.31 7.12
CA ALA A 99 13.92 0.31 7.02
C ALA A 99 14.50 1.71 7.21
N VAL A 100 15.70 1.76 7.78
CA VAL A 100 16.48 2.99 7.94
C VAL A 100 17.85 2.79 7.30
N PHE A 101 18.22 3.66 6.37
CA PHE A 101 19.54 3.71 5.77
C PHE A 101 20.27 4.94 6.32
N ASP A 102 21.35 4.71 7.08
CA ASP A 102 22.22 5.76 7.61
C ASP A 102 23.40 5.95 6.64
N ARG A 103 23.45 7.12 5.98
CA ARG A 103 24.53 7.46 5.04
C ARG A 103 25.84 7.78 5.75
N ASP A 104 25.80 8.32 6.97
CA ASP A 104 27.01 8.69 7.73
C ASP A 104 27.73 7.44 8.22
N ARG A 105 26.96 6.49 8.75
CA ARG A 105 27.51 5.23 9.28
C ARG A 105 27.63 4.15 8.22
N HIS A 106 27.12 4.38 7.01
CA HIS A 106 27.00 3.38 5.95
C HIS A 106 26.34 2.09 6.48
N THR A 107 25.24 2.22 7.23
CA THR A 107 24.51 1.08 7.80
C THR A 107 23.03 1.08 7.42
N TYR A 108 22.51 -0.12 7.19
CA TYR A 108 21.12 -0.46 6.98
C TYR A 108 20.55 -1.07 8.25
N ARG A 109 19.38 -0.60 8.65
CA ARG A 109 18.63 -1.16 9.77
C ARG A 109 17.31 -1.73 9.25
N ASP A 110 17.14 -3.03 9.45
CA ASP A 110 15.90 -3.77 9.20
C ASP A 110 14.84 -3.50 10.29
N VAL A 111 13.59 -3.88 10.05
CA VAL A 111 12.45 -3.94 10.99
C VAL A 111 12.83 -4.65 12.29
N THR A 112 13.68 -5.67 12.20
CA THR A 112 14.21 -6.42 13.35
C THR A 112 15.22 -5.63 14.19
N GLY A 113 15.67 -4.48 13.69
CA GLY A 113 16.69 -3.64 14.30
C GLY A 113 18.12 -4.05 13.97
N LEU A 114 18.33 -5.10 13.16
CA LEU A 114 19.64 -5.59 12.75
C LEU A 114 20.36 -4.55 11.89
N LEU A 115 21.60 -4.22 12.26
CA LEU A 115 22.45 -3.28 11.55
C LEU A 115 23.37 -4.04 10.58
N ILE A 116 23.30 -3.70 9.30
CA ILE A 116 24.05 -4.34 8.22
C ILE A 116 24.79 -3.27 7.42
N PRO A 117 26.07 -3.46 7.07
CA PRO A 117 26.80 -2.52 6.22
C PRO A 117 26.16 -2.29 4.83
N LEU A 118 26.09 -1.03 4.37
CA LEU A 118 25.46 -0.63 3.10
C LEU A 118 26.15 -1.22 1.85
N ASP A 119 27.43 -1.55 1.93
CA ASP A 119 28.20 -2.21 0.87
C ASP A 119 27.76 -3.67 0.64
N ARG A 120 27.09 -4.27 1.64
CA ARG A 120 26.63 -5.67 1.60
C ARG A 120 25.15 -5.83 1.28
N ILE A 121 24.45 -4.73 1.01
CA ILE A 121 23.03 -4.77 0.67
C ILE A 121 22.82 -4.41 -0.79
N SER A 122 21.80 -5.01 -1.40
CA SER A 122 21.36 -4.63 -2.74
C SER A 122 19.85 -4.42 -2.78
N ILE A 123 19.42 -3.33 -3.39
CA ILE A 123 18.02 -2.92 -3.45
C ILE A 123 17.50 -3.18 -4.86
N HIS A 124 16.59 -4.14 -5.00
CA HIS A 124 16.06 -4.51 -6.30
C HIS A 124 14.56 -4.83 -6.25
N ARG A 125 13.93 -4.72 -7.42
CA ARG A 125 12.58 -5.19 -7.65
C ARG A 125 12.62 -6.68 -7.98
N ARG A 126 11.98 -7.51 -7.15
CA ARG A 126 11.87 -8.95 -7.37
C ARG A 126 10.47 -9.31 -7.83
N MET A 127 10.37 -9.91 -9.01
CA MET A 127 9.15 -10.52 -9.52
C MET A 127 8.95 -11.88 -8.86
N GLN A 128 7.73 -12.20 -8.43
CA GLN A 128 7.38 -13.55 -7.99
C GLN A 128 6.74 -14.35 -9.13
N LEU A 129 7.26 -15.56 -9.37
CA LEU A 129 6.71 -16.50 -10.36
C LEU A 129 5.25 -16.91 -10.08
N THR A 130 4.79 -16.79 -8.83
CA THR A 130 3.43 -17.17 -8.40
C THR A 130 2.47 -15.98 -8.26
N SER A 131 2.93 -14.75 -8.47
CA SER A 131 2.09 -13.55 -8.39
C SER A 131 2.70 -12.42 -9.21
N SER A 132 1.92 -11.88 -10.15
CA SER A 132 2.31 -10.80 -11.07
C SER A 132 2.61 -9.46 -10.39
N SER A 133 2.65 -9.41 -9.06
CA SER A 133 2.90 -8.20 -8.28
C SER A 133 4.38 -8.11 -7.88
N PRO A 134 5.14 -7.11 -8.39
CA PRO A 134 6.54 -6.92 -8.03
C PRO A 134 6.70 -6.58 -6.54
N LYS A 135 7.79 -7.06 -5.94
CA LYS A 135 8.17 -6.71 -4.57
C LYS A 135 9.43 -5.86 -4.58
N LEU A 136 9.47 -4.82 -3.75
CA LEU A 136 10.72 -4.14 -3.43
C LEU A 136 11.37 -4.89 -2.28
N VAL A 137 12.60 -5.33 -2.50
CA VAL A 137 13.35 -6.11 -1.54
C VAL A 137 14.75 -5.56 -1.34
N VAL A 138 15.24 -5.66 -0.11
CA VAL A 138 16.65 -5.51 0.23
C VAL A 138 17.22 -6.90 0.36
N THR A 139 18.21 -7.23 -0.47
CA THR A 139 18.96 -8.47 -0.32
C THR A 139 20.13 -8.19 0.61
N THR A 140 20.20 -8.94 1.69
CA THR A 140 21.26 -8.85 2.70
C THR A 140 21.99 -10.20 2.80
N PRO A 141 23.19 -10.26 3.43
CA PRO A 141 23.90 -11.52 3.63
C PRO A 141 23.11 -12.55 4.46
N HIS A 142 22.13 -12.10 5.24
CA HIS A 142 21.33 -12.93 6.14
C HIS A 142 19.98 -13.35 5.53
N GLY A 143 19.65 -12.85 4.34
CA GLY A 143 18.40 -13.15 3.67
C GLY A 143 17.83 -11.98 2.87
N THR A 144 16.62 -12.17 2.36
CA THR A 144 15.89 -11.14 1.63
C THR A 144 14.85 -10.49 2.54
N ASP A 145 15.00 -9.19 2.77
CA ASP A 145 14.03 -8.39 3.50
C ASP A 145 13.07 -7.70 2.51
N VAL A 146 11.78 -7.65 2.85
CA VAL A 146 10.71 -7.17 1.96
C VAL A 146 10.20 -5.83 2.43
N LEU A 147 10.70 -4.76 1.81
CA LEU A 147 10.28 -3.38 2.11
C LEU A 147 8.82 -3.12 1.74
N LYS A 148 8.41 -3.59 0.55
CA LYS A 148 7.04 -3.41 0.06
C LYS A 148 6.65 -4.48 -0.93
N ARG A 149 5.41 -4.94 -0.84
CA ARG A 149 4.76 -5.68 -1.91
C ARG A 149 3.90 -4.71 -2.70
N ALA A 150 4.10 -4.64 -4.02
CA ALA A 150 3.14 -3.95 -4.87
C ALA A 150 1.78 -4.62 -4.70
N ASN A 151 0.74 -3.81 -4.66
CA ASN A 151 -0.64 -4.27 -4.69
C ASN A 151 -1.26 -3.67 -5.95
N PRO A 152 -1.90 -4.46 -6.83
CA PRO A 152 -2.58 -3.92 -8.01
C PRO A 152 -3.62 -2.83 -7.67
N PHE A 153 -4.15 -2.84 -6.44
CA PHE A 153 -5.16 -1.89 -5.98
C PHE A 153 -4.59 -0.64 -5.28
N GLY A 154 -3.30 -0.64 -4.92
CA GLY A 154 -2.64 0.44 -4.19
C GLY A 154 -1.85 1.42 -5.05
N GLY A 155 -1.82 1.19 -6.37
CA GLY A 155 -0.80 1.74 -7.25
C GLY A 155 0.45 0.86 -7.21
N GLY A 156 1.04 0.61 -8.37
CA GLY A 156 2.25 -0.20 -8.48
C GLY A 156 3.43 0.43 -7.73
N LEU A 157 4.59 -0.19 -7.89
CA LEU A 157 5.81 0.25 -7.18
C LEU A 157 6.44 1.53 -7.79
N GLY A 158 5.92 2.05 -8.90
CA GLY A 158 6.39 3.29 -9.53
C GLY A 158 7.88 3.25 -9.90
N ASN A 159 8.60 4.34 -9.61
CA ASN A 159 10.06 4.44 -9.73
C ASN A 159 10.76 4.39 -8.36
N LEU A 160 10.12 3.82 -7.33
CA LEU A 160 10.64 3.80 -5.95
C LEU A 160 11.99 3.09 -5.85
N ASP A 161 12.22 2.05 -6.64
CA ASP A 161 13.50 1.36 -6.74
C ASP A 161 14.61 2.27 -7.27
N THR A 162 14.34 3.07 -8.30
CA THR A 162 15.31 4.05 -8.81
C THR A 162 15.56 5.15 -7.78
N VAL A 163 14.50 5.77 -7.25
CA VAL A 163 14.62 6.86 -6.27
C VAL A 163 15.36 6.41 -5.01
N LEU A 164 15.08 5.20 -4.52
CA LEU A 164 15.75 4.67 -3.34
C LEU A 164 17.22 4.33 -3.64
N ASN A 165 17.55 3.78 -4.81
CA ASN A 165 18.94 3.58 -5.21
C ASN A 165 19.71 4.91 -5.36
N THR A 166 19.08 5.92 -5.96
CA THR A 166 19.68 7.25 -6.09
C THR A 166 19.86 7.93 -4.74
N ALA A 167 18.88 7.81 -3.85
CA ALA A 167 19.00 8.35 -2.51
C ALA A 167 20.09 7.61 -1.72
N VAL A 168 20.09 6.28 -1.69
CA VAL A 168 20.99 5.50 -0.82
C VAL A 168 22.41 5.46 -1.37
N PHE A 169 22.59 5.28 -2.69
CA PHE A 169 23.89 5.03 -3.32
C PHE A 169 24.37 6.15 -4.24
N GLY A 170 23.55 7.18 -4.50
CA GLY A 170 23.91 8.29 -5.39
C GLY A 170 23.92 7.92 -6.89
N ARG A 171 23.16 6.90 -7.30
CA ARG A 171 23.15 6.34 -8.66
C ARG A 171 21.80 6.43 -9.35
#